data_AF-A0A1E7EN12-F1
#
_entry.id   AF-A0A1E7EN12-F1
#
_cell.length_a   1.000
_cell.length_b   1.000
_cell.length_c   1.000
_cell.angle_alpha   90.00
_cell.angle_beta   90.00
_cell.angle_gamma   90.00
#
_symmetry.space_group_name_H-M   'P 1'
#
loop_
_entity.id
_entity.type
_entity.pdbx_description
1 polymer ?
#
loop_
_entity_poly.entity_id
_entity_poly.type
_entity_poly.pdbx_seq_one_letter_code
_entity_poly.pdbx_strand_id
1 'polypeptide(L)' 'MGAFFSEPVDPIALGIPTYPQVIKEPMDLRTLHRKMEATEVRSPEEFARLNRLVFENAVMFN' A
#
# COMPACT_ATOMS: atom_id res chain seq x y z
N MET A 1 6.61 -3.38 14.96
CA MET A 1 6.19 -2.28 14.06
C MET A 1 6.14 -2.66 12.58
N GLY A 2 6.88 -3.67 12.09
CA GLY A 2 6.94 -3.95 10.64
C GLY A 2 5.77 -4.72 9.99
N ALA A 3 4.91 -5.38 10.76
CA ALA A 3 3.92 -6.32 10.21
C ALA A 3 2.70 -5.66 9.54
N PHE A 4 2.37 -4.42 9.89
CA PHE A 4 1.15 -3.75 9.39
C PHE A 4 1.22 -3.32 7.93
N PHE A 5 2.44 -3.13 7.40
CA PHE A 5 2.67 -2.67 6.03
C PHE A 5 3.29 -3.75 5.15
N SER A 6 3.52 -4.95 5.68
CA SER A 6 4.21 -6.03 4.96
C SER A 6 3.28 -6.88 4.10
N GLU A 7 1.96 -6.67 4.19
CA GLU A 7 0.96 -7.40 3.42
C GLU A 7 -0.15 -6.43 2.97
N PRO A 8 -0.87 -6.75 1.88
CA PRO A 8 -2.04 -5.99 1.49
C PRO A 8 -3.07 -5.93 2.62
N VAL A 9 -3.73 -4.78 2.77
CA VAL A 9 -4.85 -4.64 3.70
C VAL A 9 -6.00 -5.54 3.21
N ASP A 10 -6.46 -6.44 4.08
CA ASP A 10 -7.67 -7.25 3.87
C ASP A 10 -8.85 -6.62 4.63
N PRO A 11 -9.74 -5.88 3.95
CA PRO A 11 -10.82 -5.15 4.61
C PRO A 11 -11.84 -6.06 5.28
N ILE A 12 -11.99 -7.29 4.80
CA ILE A 12 -12.97 -8.26 5.32
C ILE A 12 -12.41 -8.89 6.59
N ALA A 13 -11.17 -9.40 6.54
CA ALA A 13 -10.52 -10.02 7.69
C ALA A 13 -10.32 -9.03 8.86
N LEU A 14 -10.13 -7.74 8.55
CA LEU A 14 -9.95 -6.68 9.53
C LEU A 14 -11.27 -6.02 9.99
N GLY A 15 -12.42 -6.39 9.40
CA GLY A 15 -13.73 -5.82 9.78
C GLY A 15 -13.92 -4.35 9.40
N ILE A 16 -13.25 -3.88 8.35
CA ILE A 16 -13.26 -2.49 7.86
C ILE A 16 -13.76 -2.40 6.41
N PRO A 17 -15.01 -2.79 6.12
CA PRO A 17 -15.53 -2.91 4.74
C PRO A 17 -15.58 -1.59 3.95
N THR A 18 -15.45 -0.45 4.62
CA THR A 18 -15.39 0.88 4.01
C THR A 18 -14.00 1.22 3.46
N TYR A 19 -12.96 0.41 3.72
CA TYR A 19 -11.59 0.67 3.26
C TYR A 19 -11.49 0.95 1.74
N PRO A 20 -12.10 0.17 0.83
CA PRO A 20 -12.06 0.46 -0.61
C PRO A 20 -12.85 1.71 -1.02
N GLN A 21 -13.74 2.19 -0.14
CA GLN A 21 -14.51 3.42 -0.36
C GLN A 21 -13.67 4.67 -0.06
N VAL A 22 -12.74 4.56 0.88
CA VAL A 22 -11.82 5.64 1.28
C VAL A 22 -10.53 5.58 0.47
N ILE A 23 -9.87 4.43 0.46
CA ILE A 23 -8.56 4.21 -0.20
C ILE A 23 -8.76 3.71 -1.62
N LYS A 24 -8.31 4.52 -2.59
CA LYS A 24 -8.49 4.26 -4.04
C LYS A 24 -7.33 3.57 -4.72
N GLU A 25 -6.12 3.76 -4.21
CA GLU A 25 -4.91 3.07 -4.67
C GLU A 25 -4.28 2.35 -3.47
N PRO A 26 -4.77 1.16 -3.08
CA PRO A 26 -4.17 0.38 -2.01
C PRO A 26 -2.70 0.05 -2.33
N MET A 27 -1.84 0.16 -1.33
CA MET A 27 -0.41 -0.14 -1.46
C MET A 27 0.16 -0.62 -0.13
N ASP A 28 1.07 -1.58 -0.21
CA ASP A 28 1.83 -2.15 0.91
C ASP A 28 3.28 -2.44 0.44
N LEU A 29 4.19 -2.69 1.38
CA LEU A 29 5.61 -2.87 1.08
C LEU A 29 5.91 -4.16 0.30
N ARG A 30 5.12 -5.22 0.47
CA ARG A 30 5.28 -6.46 -0.31
C ARG A 30 4.82 -6.27 -1.74
N THR A 31 3.72 -5.55 -1.95
CA THR A 31 3.27 -5.17 -3.29
C THR A 31 4.29 -4.27 -3.97
N LEU A 32 4.82 -3.24 -3.29
CA LEU A 32 5.89 -2.40 -3.83
C LEU A 32 7.13 -3.22 -4.22
N HIS A 33 7.57 -4.13 -3.36
CA HIS A 33 8.69 -5.02 -3.65
C HIS A 33 8.45 -5.86 -4.91
N ARG A 34 7.28 -6.49 -5.04
CA ARG A 34 6.91 -7.27 -6.24
C ARG A 34 6.90 -6.42 -7.50
N LYS A 35 6.42 -5.17 -7.42
CA LYS A 35 6.46 -4.22 -8.55
C LYS A 35 7.88 -3.89 -8.98
N MET A 36 8.81 -3.78 -8.03
CA MET A 36 10.23 -3.58 -8.35
C MET A 36 10.83 -4.82 -9.04
N GLU A 37 10.58 -6.03 -8.52
CA GLU A 37 11.05 -7.29 -9.14
C GLU A 37 10.48 -7.49 -10.55
N ALA A 38 9.24 -7.07 -10.78
CA ALA A 38 8.58 -7.13 -12.09
C ALA A 38 8.99 -5.99 -13.05
N THR A 39 9.91 -5.09 -12.65
CA THR A 39 10.29 -3.90 -13.43
C THR A 39 9.09 -2.99 -13.77
N GLU A 40 8.05 -3.02 -12.93
CA GLU A 40 6.88 -2.13 -13.05
C GLU A 40 7.15 -0.74 -12.49
N VAL A 41 8.12 -0.62 -11.57
CA VAL A 41 8.60 0.67 -11.06
C VAL A 41 9.67 1.20 -12.01
N ARG A 42 9.32 2.23 -12.79
CA ARG A 42 10.12 2.71 -13.93
C ARG A 42 11.10 3.81 -13.56
N SER A 43 10.96 4.42 -12.39
CA SER A 43 11.85 5.49 -11.94
C SER A 43 11.96 5.61 -10.41
N PRO A 44 13.01 6.28 -9.90
CA PRO A 44 13.13 6.58 -8.47
C PRO A 44 11.96 7.41 -7.92
N GLU A 45 11.39 8.30 -8.74
CA GLU A 45 10.23 9.12 -8.38
C GLU A 45 8.98 8.25 -8.18
N GLU A 46 8.79 7.25 -9.04
CA GLU A 46 7.69 6.29 -8.91
C GLU A 46 7.85 5.44 -7.66
N PHE A 47 9.07 4.95 -7.38
CA PHE A 47 9.37 4.26 -6.13
C PHE A 47 9.01 5.12 -4.91
N ALA A 48 9.48 6.37 -4.91
CA ALA A 48 9.25 7.29 -3.80
C ALA A 48 7.75 7.62 -3.63
N ARG A 49 7.01 7.74 -4.73
CA ARG A 49 5.55 7.93 -4.71
C ARG A 49 4.85 6.73 -4.09
N LEU A 50 5.14 5.51 -4.56
CA LEU A 50 4.52 4.29 -4.05
C LEU A 50 4.89 4.03 -2.58
N ASN A 51 6.12 4.35 -2.19
CA ASN A 51 6.54 4.24 -0.80
C ASN A 51 5.77 5.21 0.12
N ARG A 52 5.63 6.49 -0.27
CA ARG A 52 4.81 7.45 0.47
C ARG A 52 3.35 7.03 0.53
N LEU A 53 2.81 6.51 -0.57
CA LEU A 53 1.42 6.07 -0.67
C LEU A 53 1.04 5.02 0.40
N VAL A 54 1.95 4.11 0.77
CA VAL A 54 1.74 3.16 1.88
C VAL A 54 1.36 3.89 3.18
N PHE A 55 2.10 4.94 3.52
CA PHE A 55 1.88 5.70 4.75
C PHE A 55 0.72 6.69 4.63
N GLU A 56 0.57 7.33 3.47
CA GLU A 56 -0.55 8.26 3.20
C GLU A 56 -1.90 7.54 3.29
N ASN A 57 -2.00 6.31 2.77
CA ASN A 57 -3.21 5.49 2.90
C ASN A 57 -3.52 5.16 4.37
N ALA A 58 -2.50 4.85 5.16
CA ALA A 58 -2.68 4.59 6.58
C ALA A 58 -3.13 5.84 7.34
N VAL A 59 -2.53 7.01 7.08
CA VAL A 59 -2.96 8.28 7.68
C VAL A 59 -4.35 8.70 7.22
N MET A 60 -4.72 8.42 5.97
CA MET A 60 -6.04 8.77 5.43
C MET A 60 -7.17 7.93 6.01
N PHE A 61 -6.90 6.66 6.34
CA PHE A 61 -7.94 5.74 6.80
C PHE A 61 -8.13 5.72 8.33
N ASN A 62 -7.07 5.98 9.11
CA ASN A 62 -7.10 5.97 10.58
C ASN A 62 -7.44 7.35 11.15
#